data_AF-A0A958TJX0-F1
#
_entry.id   AF-A0A958TJX0-F1
#
_cell.length_a   1.000
_cell.length_b   1.000
_cell.length_c   1.000
_cell.angle_alpha   90.00
_cell.angle_beta   90.00
_cell.angle_gamma   90.00
#
_symmetry.space_group_name_H-M   'P 1'
#
loop_
_entity.id
_entity.type
_entity.pdbx_description
1 polymer ?
#
loop_
_entity_poly.entity_id
_entity_poly.type
_entity_poly.pdbx_seq_one_letter_code
_entity_poly.pdbx_strand_id
1 'polypeptide(L)' 'SKNNFDRTQEKFKLGQVTSIEFRQAQLNLLNAELSRNQAKYQAKIAELNLLLLSGELLNVQF' A
#
# COMPACT_ATOMS: atom_id res chain seq x y z
N SER A 1 5.19 6.78 1.27
CA SER A 1 6.43 6.07 1.62
C SER A 1 7.49 6.04 0.53
N LYS A 2 7.16 5.98 -0.77
CA LYS A 2 8.16 5.93 -1.85
C LYS A 2 9.18 7.10 -1.85
N ASN A 3 8.71 8.34 -1.82
CA ASN A 3 9.59 9.52 -1.68
C ASN A 3 10.51 9.47 -0.45
N ASN A 4 10.03 8.94 0.68
CA ASN A 4 10.86 8.82 1.89
C ASN A 4 11.94 7.74 1.71
N PHE A 5 11.57 6.61 1.11
CA PHE A 5 12.53 5.56 0.77
C PHE A 5 13.59 6.06 -0.23
N ASP A 6 13.19 6.76 -1.29
CA ASP A 6 14.11 7.29 -2.30
C ASP A 6 15.12 8.27 -1.67
N ARG A 7 14.66 9.13 -0.76
CA ARG A 7 15.54 10.00 0.03
C ARG A 7 16.52 9.22 0.91
N THR A 8 16.04 8.19 1.61
CA THR A 8 16.90 7.35 2.46
C THR A 8 17.92 6.58 1.62
N GLN A 9 17.54 6.14 0.42
CA GLN A 9 18.44 5.48 -0.52
C GLN A 9 19.59 6.40 -0.95
N GLU A 10 19.29 7.65 -1.31
CA GLU A 10 20.36 8.60 -1.66
C GLU A 10 21.27 8.90 -0.47
N LYS A 11 20.70 9.06 0.73
CA LYS A 11 21.51 9.21 1.96
C LYS A 11 22.39 7.99 2.24
N PHE A 12 21.88 6.78 2.00
CA PHE A 12 22.63 5.54 2.22
C PHE A 12 23.81 5.43 1.26
N LYS A 13 23.61 5.77 -0.03
CA LYS A 13 24.69 5.85 -1.02
C LYS A 13 25.80 6.84 -0.63
N LEU A 14 25.42 7.94 0.04
CA LEU A 14 26.35 8.95 0.56
C LEU A 14 26.94 8.57 1.94
N GLY A 15 26.61 7.41 2.51
CA GLY A 15 27.08 6.98 3.83
C GLY A 15 26.48 7.76 5.01
N GLN A 16 25.39 8.51 4.78
CA GLN A 16 24.77 9.40 5.77
C GLN A 16 23.74 8.73 6.67
N VAL A 17 23.37 7.48 6.39
CA VAL A 17 22.45 6.66 7.20
C VAL A 17 23.01 5.25 7.32
N THR A 18 22.65 4.58 8.40
CA THR A 18 23.06 3.20 8.68
C THR A 18 22.30 2.18 7.84
N SER A 19 22.83 0.96 7.75
CA SER A 19 22.14 -0.17 7.12
C SER A 19 20.81 -0.52 7.81
N ILE A 20 20.71 -0.28 9.12
CA ILE A 20 19.48 -0.49 9.90
C ILE A 20 18.39 0.51 9.46
N GLU A 21 18.72 1.80 9.37
CA GLU A 21 17.78 2.83 8.92
C GLU A 21 17.35 2.61 7.46
N PHE A 22 18.28 2.20 6.60
CA PHE A 22 17.97 1.85 5.22
C PHE A 22 16.97 0.70 5.15
N ARG A 23 17.19 -0.38 5.92
CA ARG A 23 16.26 -1.52 5.98
C ARG A 23 14.90 -1.13 6.58
N GLN A 24 14.87 -0.24 7.56
CA GLN A 24 13.60 0.28 8.08
C GLN A 24 12.83 1.05 7.01
N ALA A 25 13.50 1.85 6.18
CA ALA A 25 12.85 2.55 5.07
C ALA A 25 12.29 1.58 4.01
N GLN A 26 12.99 0.47 3.74
CA GLN A 26 12.47 -0.61 2.88
C GLN A 26 11.20 -1.24 3.46
N LEU A 27 11.20 -1.59 4.75
CA LEU A 27 10.03 -2.14 5.43
C LEU A 27 8.84 -1.17 5.42
N ASN A 28 9.11 0.12 5.63
CA ASN A 28 8.07 1.15 5.58
C ASN A 28 7.47 1.33 4.18
N LEU A 29 8.26 1.12 3.12
CA LEU A 29 7.76 1.10 1.75
C LEU A 29 6.86 -0.11 1.52
N LEU A 30 7.34 -1.31 1.85
CA LEU A 30 6.59 -2.56 1.71
C LEU A 30 5.27 -2.52 2.47
N ASN A 31 5.28 -2.06 3.72
CA ASN A 31 4.07 -1.96 4.54
C ASN A 31 3.05 -0.98 3.95
N ALA A 32 3.50 0.12 3.34
CA ALA A 32 2.60 1.06 2.68
C ALA A 32 1.96 0.48 1.42
N GLU A 33 2.71 -0.32 0.65
CA GLU A 33 2.17 -1.04 -0.51
C GLU A 33 1.17 -2.11 -0.08
N LEU A 34 1.49 -2.88 0.97
CA LEU A 34 0.60 -3.88 1.55
C LEU A 34 -0.71 -3.23 2.05
N SER A 35 -0.61 -2.15 2.82
CA SER A 35 -1.76 -1.41 3.34
C SER A 35 -2.65 -0.87 2.21
N ARG A 36 -2.05 -0.33 1.14
CA ARG A 36 -2.79 0.11 -0.06
C ARG A 36 -3.54 -1.05 -0.71
N ASN A 37 -2.92 -2.21 -0.85
CA ASN A 37 -3.54 -3.38 -1.46
C ASN A 37 -4.68 -3.93 -0.59
N GLN A 38 -4.49 -3.97 0.73
CA GLN A 38 -5.54 -4.34 1.68
C GLN A 38 -6.73 -3.39 1.61
N ALA A 39 -6.48 -2.08 1.57
CA ALA A 39 -7.54 -1.07 1.45
C ALA A 39 -8.33 -1.23 0.13
N LYS A 40 -7.65 -1.50 -0.98
CA LYS A 40 -8.31 -1.80 -2.27
C LYS A 40 -9.19 -3.04 -2.21
N TYR A 41 -8.69 -4.11 -1.59
CA TYR A 41 -9.45 -5.34 -1.45
C TYR A 41 -10.68 -5.16 -0.55
N GLN A 42 -10.51 -4.48 0.59
CA GLN A 42 -11.60 -4.13 1.49
C GLN A 42 -12.65 -3.24 0.80
N ALA A 43 -12.22 -2.25 0.02
CA ALA A 43 -13.13 -1.42 -0.76
C ALA A 43 -13.95 -2.26 -1.76
N LYS A 44 -13.34 -3.23 -2.45
CA LYS A 44 -14.07 -4.11 -3.36
C LYS A 44 -15.07 -5.00 -2.64
N ILE A 45 -14.73 -5.53 -1.46
CA ILE A 45 -15.68 -6.26 -0.62
C ILE A 45 -16.86 -5.36 -0.23
N ALA A 46 -16.58 -4.14 0.22
CA ALA A 46 -17.62 -3.18 0.62
C ALA A 46 -18.54 -2.83 -0.56
N GLU A 47 -17.98 -2.64 -1.76
CA GLU A 47 -18.72 -2.45 -3.00
C GLU A 47 -19.64 -3.65 -3.29
N LEU A 48 -19.14 -4.88 -3.23
CA LEU A 48 -19.94 -6.09 -3.44
C LEU A 48 -21.05 -6.23 -2.38
N ASN A 49 -20.77 -5.90 -1.12
CA ASN A 49 -21.76 -5.92 -0.05
C ASN A 49 -22.87 -4.88 -0.29
N LEU A 50 -22.52 -3.68 -0.78
CA LEU A 50 -23.49 -2.66 -1.14
C LEU A 50 -24.39 -3.12 -2.29
N LEU A 51 -23.81 -3.73 -3.33
CA LEU A 51 -24.56 -4.30 -4.45
C LEU A 51 -25.48 -5.44 -4.00
N LEU A 52 -25.03 -6.29 -3.07
CA LEU A 52 -25.86 -7.34 -2.49
C LEU A 52 -27.05 -6.74 -1.74
N LEU A 53 -26.82 -5.76 -0.87
CA LEU A 53 -27.85 -5.13 -0.05
C LEU A 53 -28.87 -4.32 -0.87
N SER A 54 -28.43 -3.74 -1.99
CA SER A 54 -29.31 -3.03 -2.93
C SER A 54 -30.04 -3.97 -3.91
N GLY A 55 -29.68 -5.26 -3.96
CA GLY A 55 -30.23 -6.22 -4.90
C GLY A 55 -29.65 -6.12 -6.32
N GLU A 56 -28.58 -5.34 -6.51
CA GLU A 56 -27.96 -5.09 -7.82
C GLU A 56 -26.76 -5.99 -8.14
N LEU A 57 -26.33 -6.87 -7.23
CA LEU A 57 -25.13 -7.70 -7.40
C LEU A 57 -25.07 -8.48 -8.72
N LEU A 58 -26.22 -8.97 -9.20
CA LEU A 58 -26.30 -9.74 -10.45
C LEU A 58 -26.46 -8.86 -11.70
N ASN A 59 -26.64 -7.55 -11.53
CA ASN A 59 -26.93 -6.60 -12.60
C ASN A 59 -25.69 -5.79 -13.04
N VAL A 60 -24.52 -6.02 -12.43
CA VAL A 60 -23.27 -5.31 -12.72
C VAL A 60 -22.31 -6.20 -13.50
N GLN A 61 -21.65 -5.63 -14.53
CA GLN A 61 -20.55 -6.28 -15.25
C GLN A 61 -19.20 -5.87 -14.63
N PHE A 62 -18.32 -6.85 -14.41
CA PHE A 62 -17.01 -6.69 -13.80
C PHE A 62 -15.87 -6.61 -14.82
#